data_AF-A0A529SJ45-F1
#
_entry.id   AF-A0A529SJ45-F1
#
_cell.length_a   1.000
_cell.length_b   1.000
_cell.length_c   1.000
_cell.angle_alpha   90.00
_cell.angle_beta   90.00
_cell.angle_gamma   90.00
#
_symmetry.space_group_name_H-M   'P 1'
#
loop_
_entity.id
_entity.type
_entity.pdbx_description
1 polymer ?
#
loop_
_entity_poly.entity_id
_entity_poly.type
_entity_poly.pdbx_seq_one_letter_code
_entity_poly.pdbx_strand_id
1 'polypeptide(L)'
;RDIDCFMREIAAKDGFGAQDMALIAQSFGAVLAAAWMHDYAPKLRAMVLASPAFSVKLYVPFAKEGIALWQRINGRFFVNSYVKASLLTHDPVRIASFENDPLITRPIASNILVELYQHAARIVSDARAITVPTQLLLSGSDWVVRHGP
;
A
#
# COMPACT_ATOMS: atom_id res chain seq x y z
N ARG A 1 -9.76 -4.12 7.04
CA ARG A 1 -10.59 -3.93 8.26
C ARG A 1 -10.54 -2.49 8.77
N ASP A 2 -9.37 -1.93 9.03
CA ASP A 2 -9.29 -0.59 9.66
C ASP A 2 -9.86 0.51 8.76
N ILE A 3 -9.63 0.43 7.43
CA ILE A 3 -10.29 1.30 6.44
C ILE A 3 -11.82 1.22 6.57
N ASP A 4 -12.37 0.00 6.65
CA ASP A 4 -13.82 -0.22 6.80
C ASP A 4 -14.36 0.40 8.10
N CYS A 5 -13.63 0.23 9.20
CA CYS A 5 -13.99 0.82 10.49
C CYS A 5 -14.03 2.35 10.40
N PHE A 6 -13.00 2.95 9.79
CA PHE A 6 -12.90 4.39 9.62
C PHE A 6 -14.02 4.94 8.73
N MET A 7 -14.36 4.26 7.64
CA MET A 7 -15.47 4.64 6.76
C MET A 7 -16.83 4.60 7.48
N ARG A 8 -17.05 3.57 8.32
CA ARG A 8 -18.27 3.49 9.15
C ARG A 8 -18.32 4.59 10.19
N GLU A 9 -17.17 4.97 10.76
CA GLU A 9 -17.08 6.05 11.73
C GLU A 9 -17.44 7.41 11.11
N ILE A 10 -16.94 7.70 9.90
CA ILE A 10 -17.31 8.90 9.14
C ILE A 10 -18.82 8.92 8.87
N ALA A 11 -19.38 7.79 8.42
CA ALA A 11 -20.82 7.69 8.19
C ALA A 11 -21.64 7.93 9.47
N ALA A 12 -21.19 7.41 10.61
CA ALA A 12 -21.87 7.56 11.89
C ALA A 12 -21.79 8.99 12.46
N LYS A 13 -20.66 9.68 12.28
CA LYS A 13 -20.43 11.02 12.85
C LYS A 13 -20.87 12.16 11.94
N ASP A 14 -20.55 12.06 10.65
CA ASP A 14 -20.68 13.16 9.71
C ASP A 14 -21.85 12.95 8.72
N GLY A 15 -22.44 11.74 8.69
CA GLY A 15 -23.61 11.42 7.87
C GLY A 15 -23.31 11.17 6.39
N PHE A 16 -22.04 11.11 5.98
CA PHE A 16 -21.66 10.82 4.61
C PHE A 16 -21.75 9.31 4.32
N GLY A 17 -22.52 8.93 3.29
CA GLY A 17 -22.53 7.55 2.81
C GLY A 17 -21.29 7.22 2.00
N ALA A 18 -21.01 5.93 1.80
CA ALA A 18 -19.88 5.48 0.97
C ALA A 18 -19.93 6.10 -0.45
N GLN A 19 -21.13 6.23 -1.02
CA GLN A 19 -21.36 6.80 -2.35
C GLN A 19 -21.02 8.29 -2.48
N ASP A 20 -20.84 8.97 -1.35
CA ASP A 20 -20.50 10.40 -1.29
C ASP A 20 -19.00 10.62 -1.06
N MET A 21 -18.24 9.55 -0.85
CA MET A 21 -16.82 9.58 -0.53
C MET A 21 -15.96 9.13 -1.71
N ALA A 22 -14.80 9.77 -1.87
CA ALA A 22 -13.74 9.33 -2.75
C ALA A 22 -12.51 8.94 -1.92
N LEU A 23 -11.93 7.76 -2.19
CA LEU A 23 -10.76 7.28 -1.47
C LEU A 23 -9.48 7.62 -2.26
N ILE A 24 -8.52 8.28 -1.63
CA ILE A 24 -7.19 8.51 -2.19
C ILE A 24 -6.19 7.76 -1.33
N ALA A 25 -5.37 6.92 -1.97
CA ALA A 25 -4.38 6.12 -1.29
C ALA A 25 -3.07 6.07 -2.07
N GLN A 26 -1.95 5.98 -1.36
CA GLN A 26 -0.62 6.01 -1.94
C GLN A 26 0.18 4.76 -1.53
N SER A 27 0.99 4.22 -2.44
CA SER A 27 2.00 3.20 -2.16
C SER A 27 1.42 1.96 -1.46
N PHE A 28 1.93 1.60 -0.29
CA PHE A 28 1.41 0.52 0.54
C PHE A 28 -0.08 0.70 0.87
N GLY A 29 -0.49 1.93 1.22
CA GLY A 29 -1.88 2.25 1.51
C GLY A 29 -2.79 2.03 0.30
N ALA A 30 -2.29 2.20 -0.92
CA ALA A 30 -3.04 1.92 -2.14
C ALA A 30 -3.31 0.43 -2.35
N VAL A 31 -2.37 -0.45 -1.96
CA VAL A 31 -2.63 -1.90 -1.98
C VAL A 31 -3.66 -2.29 -0.93
N LEU A 32 -3.60 -1.69 0.27
CA LEU A 32 -4.61 -1.92 1.30
C LEU A 32 -6.00 -1.41 0.88
N ALA A 33 -6.06 -0.24 0.24
CA ALA A 33 -7.28 0.32 -0.32
C ALA A 33 -7.88 -0.61 -1.38
N ALA A 34 -7.06 -1.09 -2.31
CA ALA A 34 -7.48 -2.05 -3.32
C ALA A 34 -7.91 -3.39 -2.71
N ALA A 35 -7.22 -3.88 -1.68
CA ALA A 35 -7.59 -5.10 -0.95
C ALA A 35 -8.95 -4.95 -0.28
N TRP A 36 -9.16 -3.84 0.43
CA TRP A 36 -10.43 -3.54 1.07
C TRP A 36 -11.55 -3.36 0.05
N MET A 37 -11.30 -2.68 -1.08
CA MET A 37 -12.26 -2.58 -2.15
C MET A 37 -12.63 -3.95 -2.73
N HIS A 38 -11.63 -4.78 -2.98
CA HIS A 38 -11.84 -6.13 -3.48
C HIS A 38 -12.67 -6.98 -2.50
N ASP A 39 -12.41 -6.86 -1.19
CA ASP A 39 -12.99 -7.78 -0.19
C ASP A 39 -14.36 -7.32 0.32
N TYR A 40 -14.61 -6.02 0.38
CA TYR A 40 -15.83 -5.44 0.96
C TYR A 40 -16.77 -4.85 -0.10
N ALA A 41 -16.26 -4.56 -1.30
CA ALA A 41 -17.01 -3.97 -2.41
C ALA A 41 -17.97 -2.80 -2.03
N PRO A 42 -17.55 -1.84 -1.18
CA PRO A 42 -18.41 -0.71 -0.84
C PRO A 42 -18.72 0.13 -2.07
N LYS A 43 -19.89 0.79 -2.07
CA LYS A 43 -20.33 1.67 -3.16
C LYS A 43 -19.63 3.04 -3.08
N LEU A 44 -18.31 3.07 -3.14
CA LEU A 44 -17.53 4.31 -3.16
C LEU A 44 -17.82 5.13 -4.42
N ARG A 45 -17.72 6.46 -4.31
CA ARG A 45 -17.86 7.35 -5.48
C ARG A 45 -16.73 7.14 -6.49
N ALA A 46 -15.50 7.08 -5.98
CA ALA A 46 -14.29 6.92 -6.76
C ALA A 46 -13.13 6.45 -5.87
N MET A 47 -12.11 5.88 -6.50
CA MET A 47 -10.85 5.51 -5.87
C MET A 47 -9.67 6.05 -6.70
N VAL A 48 -8.70 6.68 -6.06
CA VAL A 48 -7.45 7.14 -6.67
C VAL A 48 -6.29 6.43 -6.00
N LEU A 49 -5.51 5.69 -6.78
CA LEU A 49 -4.34 4.96 -6.30
C LEU A 49 -3.06 5.56 -6.89
N ALA A 50 -2.24 6.15 -6.03
CA ALA A 50 -0.95 6.73 -6.41
C ALA A 50 0.20 5.75 -6.13
N SER A 51 0.97 5.40 -7.17
CA SER A 51 2.08 4.43 -7.15
C SER A 51 1.75 3.19 -6.32
N PRO A 52 0.66 2.44 -6.60
CA PRO A 52 0.28 1.29 -5.80
C PRO A 52 1.38 0.23 -5.82
N ALA A 53 1.80 -0.19 -4.63
CA ALA A 53 2.92 -1.11 -4.42
C ALA A 53 2.57 -2.58 -4.71
N PHE A 54 1.89 -2.85 -5.85
CA PHE A 54 1.50 -4.22 -6.24
C PHE A 54 2.70 -5.12 -6.54
N SER A 55 3.83 -4.53 -6.96
CA SER A 55 5.08 -5.24 -7.21
C SER A 55 6.24 -4.38 -6.75
N VAL A 56 6.77 -4.65 -5.56
CA VAL A 56 7.92 -3.92 -4.99
C VAL A 56 9.21 -4.62 -5.41
N LYS A 57 10.28 -3.83 -5.66
CA LYS A 57 11.59 -4.40 -5.97
C LYS A 57 12.26 -4.94 -4.69
N LEU A 58 12.17 -6.24 -4.47
CA LEU A 58 13.11 -6.96 -3.60
C LEU A 58 14.40 -7.22 -4.38
N TYR A 59 15.49 -6.60 -3.94
CA TYR A 59 16.80 -6.77 -4.57
C TYR A 59 17.45 -8.11 -4.24
N VAL A 60 17.07 -8.72 -3.12
CA VAL A 60 17.60 -10.01 -2.68
C VAL A 60 16.70 -11.14 -3.22
N PRO A 61 17.24 -12.09 -3.99
CA PRO A 61 16.45 -13.23 -4.48
C PRO A 61 15.95 -14.07 -3.30
N PHE A 62 14.73 -14.59 -3.41
CA PHE A 62 14.05 -15.37 -2.36
C PHE A 62 13.85 -14.65 -1.02
N ALA A 63 13.97 -13.32 -0.98
CA ALA A 63 13.80 -12.56 0.26
C ALA A 63 12.41 -12.72 0.87
N LYS A 64 11.37 -12.78 0.05
CA LYS A 64 9.99 -12.98 0.51
C LYS A 64 9.84 -14.34 1.18
N GLU A 65 10.32 -15.39 0.53
CA GLU A 65 10.26 -16.78 1.00
C GLU A 65 11.09 -16.95 2.28
N GLY A 66 12.29 -16.36 2.32
CA GLY A 66 13.15 -16.35 3.50
C GLY A 66 12.53 -15.63 4.69
N ILE A 67 11.94 -14.45 4.48
CA ILE A 67 11.23 -13.69 5.53
C ILE A 67 10.03 -14.50 6.04
N ALA A 68 9.23 -15.09 5.13
CA ALA A 68 8.07 -15.89 5.51
C ALA A 68 8.47 -17.14 6.32
N LEU A 69 9.54 -17.83 5.91
CA LEU A 69 10.05 -18.99 6.63
C LEU A 69 10.57 -18.59 8.02
N TRP A 70 11.38 -17.54 8.10
CA TRP A 70 11.92 -17.06 9.37
C TRP A 70 10.80 -16.59 10.31
N GLN A 71 9.79 -15.92 9.78
CA GLN A 71 8.61 -15.50 10.55
C GLN A 71 7.85 -16.70 11.13
N ARG A 72 7.75 -17.80 10.36
CA ARG A 72 7.08 -19.03 10.83
C ARG A 72 7.86 -19.73 11.95
N ILE A 73 9.19 -19.64 11.93
CA ILE A 73 10.07 -20.28 12.92
C ILE A 73 10.22 -19.43 14.18
N ASN A 74 10.52 -18.13 14.02
CA ASN A 74 10.93 -17.24 15.11
C ASN A 74 9.87 -16.19 15.49
N GLY A 75 8.70 -16.23 14.86
CA GLY A 75 7.65 -15.23 15.06
C GLY A 75 7.92 -13.92 14.32
N ARG A 76 7.13 -12.90 14.64
CA ARG A 76 7.20 -11.59 13.97
C ARG A 76 8.49 -10.87 14.37
N PHE A 77 9.20 -10.39 13.37
CA PHE A 77 10.40 -9.55 13.51
C PHE A 77 10.30 -8.32 12.59
N PHE A 78 11.22 -7.38 12.75
CA PHE A 78 11.29 -6.19 11.91
C PHE A 78 12.46 -6.29 10.93
N VAL A 79 12.23 -5.83 9.70
CA VAL A 79 13.27 -5.63 8.68
C VAL A 79 13.34 -4.15 8.34
N ASN A 80 14.54 -3.64 8.11
CA ASN A 80 14.68 -2.24 7.72
C ASN A 80 14.33 -2.05 6.25
N SER A 81 13.55 -1.01 5.97
CA SER A 81 13.31 -0.55 4.60
C SER A 81 14.62 -0.11 3.95
N TYR A 82 14.88 -0.60 2.74
CA TYR A 82 16.00 -0.17 1.90
C TYR A 82 15.68 1.09 1.09
N VAL A 83 14.46 1.63 1.20
CA VAL A 83 14.01 2.80 0.43
C VAL A 83 14.63 4.06 1.00
N LYS A 84 15.43 4.75 0.17
CA LYS A 84 16.02 6.05 0.48
C LYS A 84 15.08 7.17 0.03
N ALA A 85 15.12 8.31 0.71
CA ALA A 85 14.33 9.49 0.35
C ALA A 85 14.55 9.95 -1.10
N SER A 86 15.78 9.83 -1.59
CA SER A 86 16.14 10.14 -2.99
C SER A 86 15.51 9.22 -4.03
N LEU A 87 14.95 8.07 -3.62
CA LEU A 87 14.18 7.19 -4.50
C LEU A 87 12.68 7.55 -4.53
N LEU A 88 12.23 8.40 -3.60
CA LEU A 88 10.84 8.81 -3.46
C LEU A 88 10.53 10.10 -4.23
N THR A 89 11.52 10.99 -4.34
CA THR A 89 11.35 12.29 -4.98
C THR A 89 12.68 12.82 -5.51
N HIS A 90 12.60 13.63 -6.56
CA HIS A 90 13.73 14.38 -7.11
C HIS A 90 13.90 15.76 -6.42
N ASP A 91 12.92 16.18 -5.63
CA ASP A 91 12.94 17.48 -4.94
C ASP A 91 13.85 17.42 -3.69
N PRO A 92 14.97 18.16 -3.67
CA PRO A 92 15.92 18.14 -2.56
C PRO A 92 15.32 18.63 -1.24
N VAL A 93 14.35 19.54 -1.27
CA VAL A 93 13.67 20.04 -0.06
C VAL A 93 12.82 18.93 0.54
N ARG A 94 12.12 18.15 -0.30
CA ARG A 94 11.32 17.01 0.15
C ARG A 94 12.17 15.85 0.64
N ILE A 95 13.32 15.60 0.03
CA ILE A 95 14.31 14.64 0.54
C ILE A 95 14.73 15.02 1.96
N ALA A 96 15.18 16.26 2.16
CA ALA A 96 15.62 16.73 3.47
C ALA A 96 14.48 16.69 4.51
N SER A 97 13.27 17.09 4.12
CA SER A 97 12.09 17.00 4.98
C SER A 97 11.79 15.57 5.41
N PHE A 98 11.87 14.60 4.49
CA PHE A 98 11.62 13.18 4.79
C PHE A 98 12.69 12.62 5.73
N GLU A 99 13.95 12.98 5.51
CA GLU A 99 15.06 12.47 6.34
C GLU A 99 15.04 12.99 7.77
N ASN A 100 14.46 14.17 8.00
CA ASN A 100 14.38 14.82 9.32
C ASN A 100 13.04 14.62 10.04
N ASP A 101 12.08 13.90 9.44
CA ASP A 101 10.76 13.69 10.04
C ASP A 101 10.81 12.58 11.12
N PRO A 102 10.57 12.90 12.41
CA PRO A 102 10.63 11.92 13.49
C PRO A 102 9.47 10.92 13.48
N LEU A 103 8.39 11.18 12.71
CA LEU A 103 7.25 10.27 12.59
C LEU A 103 7.49 9.17 11.55
N ILE A 104 8.54 9.30 10.72
CA ILE A 104 8.88 8.32 9.69
C ILE A 104 9.71 7.18 10.29
N THR A 105 9.13 5.99 10.32
CA THR A 105 9.79 4.78 10.79
C THR A 105 10.33 3.96 9.62
N ARG A 106 11.59 3.52 9.73
CA ARG A 106 12.25 2.65 8.74
C ARG A 106 12.02 1.15 8.96
N PRO A 107 11.90 0.65 10.21
CA PRO A 107 11.61 -0.76 10.44
C PRO A 107 10.19 -1.12 10.00
N ILE A 108 10.08 -2.15 9.16
CA ILE A 108 8.82 -2.72 8.68
C ILE A 108 8.66 -4.09 9.32
N ALA A 109 7.47 -4.40 9.83
CA ALA A 109 7.19 -5.72 10.36
C ALA A 109 7.20 -6.77 9.22
N SER A 110 7.86 -7.91 9.46
CA SER A 110 7.97 -9.05 8.53
C SER A 110 6.62 -9.48 7.95
N ASN A 111 5.59 -9.56 8.79
CA ASN A 111 4.26 -9.98 8.35
C ASN A 111 3.63 -8.98 7.38
N ILE A 112 3.85 -7.68 7.59
CA ILE A 112 3.36 -6.63 6.68
C ILE A 112 3.91 -6.84 5.27
N LEU A 113 5.20 -7.17 5.14
CA LEU A 113 5.79 -7.43 3.83
C LEU A 113 5.24 -8.70 3.18
N VAL A 114 5.17 -9.80 3.92
CA VAL A 114 4.68 -11.07 3.38
C VAL A 114 3.22 -10.96 2.95
N GLU A 115 2.37 -10.38 3.81
CA GLU A 115 0.95 -10.17 3.56
C GLU A 115 0.74 -9.20 2.39
N LEU A 116 1.53 -8.12 2.28
CA LEU A 116 1.46 -7.19 1.14
C LEU A 116 1.59 -7.92 -0.20
N TYR A 117 2.61 -8.77 -0.34
CA TYR A 117 2.82 -9.52 -1.58
C TYR A 117 1.69 -10.51 -1.87
N GLN A 118 1.13 -11.14 -0.84
CA GLN A 118 0.00 -12.05 -1.01
C GLN A 118 -1.26 -11.29 -1.45
N HIS A 119 -1.57 -10.18 -0.80
CA HIS A 119 -2.69 -9.32 -1.17
C HIS A 119 -2.52 -8.74 -2.56
N ALA A 120 -1.35 -8.20 -2.87
CA ALA A 120 -1.07 -7.64 -4.19
C ALA A 120 -1.27 -8.67 -5.32
N ALA A 121 -0.68 -9.86 -5.19
CA ALA A 121 -0.83 -10.91 -6.20
C ALA A 121 -2.29 -11.31 -6.40
N ARG A 122 -3.04 -11.47 -5.31
CA ARG A 122 -4.48 -11.79 -5.34
C ARG A 122 -5.28 -10.70 -6.03
N ILE A 123 -5.09 -9.44 -5.64
CA ILE A 123 -5.82 -8.29 -6.19
C ILE A 123 -5.54 -8.13 -7.67
N VAL A 124 -4.27 -8.24 -8.09
CA VAL A 124 -3.90 -8.14 -9.51
C VAL A 124 -4.54 -9.29 -10.31
N SER A 125 -4.55 -10.51 -9.76
CA SER A 125 -5.11 -11.69 -10.44
C SER A 125 -6.63 -11.64 -10.64
N ASP A 126 -7.36 -10.94 -9.76
CA ASP A 126 -8.82 -10.79 -9.82
C ASP A 126 -9.24 -9.31 -9.81
N ALA A 127 -8.46 -8.46 -10.49
CA ALA A 127 -8.67 -7.01 -10.50
C ALA A 127 -10.07 -6.63 -11.01
N ARG A 128 -10.70 -7.50 -11.83
CA ARG A 128 -12.07 -7.36 -12.33
C ARG A 128 -13.14 -7.26 -11.23
N ALA A 129 -12.85 -7.75 -10.02
CA ALA A 129 -13.76 -7.65 -8.88
C ALA A 129 -13.92 -6.20 -8.39
N ILE A 130 -12.96 -5.32 -8.71
CA ILE A 130 -13.00 -3.90 -8.37
C ILE A 130 -13.78 -3.17 -9.48
N THR A 131 -15.04 -2.87 -9.21
CA THR A 131 -15.94 -2.19 -10.17
C THR A 131 -16.08 -0.68 -9.92
N VAL A 132 -15.50 -0.16 -8.83
CA VAL A 132 -15.54 1.27 -8.50
C VAL A 132 -14.74 2.07 -9.54
N PRO A 133 -15.20 3.26 -9.97
CA PRO A 133 -14.40 4.15 -10.82
C PRO A 133 -13.02 4.39 -10.19
N THR A 134 -11.98 3.90 -10.87
CA THR A 134 -10.61 3.87 -10.32
C THR A 134 -9.65 4.62 -11.23
N GLN A 135 -8.91 5.57 -10.64
CA GLN A 135 -7.79 6.25 -11.29
C GLN A 135 -6.47 5.71 -10.74
N LEU A 136 -5.57 5.30 -11.63
CA LEU A 136 -4.20 4.94 -11.28
C LEU A 136 -3.26 6.08 -11.67
N LEU A 137 -2.45 6.52 -10.72
CA LEU A 137 -1.38 7.49 -10.95
C LEU A 137 -0.05 6.75 -10.79
N LEU A 138 0.61 6.46 -11.91
CA LEU A 138 1.90 5.76 -11.94
C LEU A 138 2.99 6.76 -12.32
N SER A 139 4.04 6.85 -11.52
CA SER A 139 5.22 7.64 -11.87
C SER A 139 6.05 6.87 -12.89
N GLY A 140 6.42 7.52 -14.00
CA GLY A 140 7.27 6.91 -15.05
C GLY A 140 8.74 6.71 -14.61
N SER A 141 9.12 7.27 -13.47
CA SER A 141 10.47 7.17 -12.89
C SER A 141 10.43 6.56 -11.50
N ASP A 142 9.46 5.68 -11.22
CA ASP A 142 9.36 5.01 -9.92
C ASP A 142 10.44 3.94 -9.76
N TRP A 143 11.32 4.13 -8.77
CA TRP A 143 12.39 3.18 -8.48
C TRP A 143 11.97 2.11 -7.47
N VAL A 144 10.88 2.31 -6.74
CA VAL A 144 10.41 1.45 -5.65
C VAL A 144 9.44 0.39 -6.16
N VAL A 145 8.51 0.79 -7.02
CA VAL A 145 7.48 -0.08 -7.61
C VAL A 145 7.85 -0.42 -9.05
N ARG A 146 7.57 -1.65 -9.50
CA ARG A 146 7.73 -2.03 -10.91
C ARG A 146 6.58 -1.45 -11.75
N HIS A 147 6.91 -1.00 -12.96
CA HIS A 147 5.91 -0.42 -13.87
C HIS A 147 4.90 -1.43 -14.42
N GLY A 148 5.30 -2.70 -14.59
CA GLY A 148 4.40 -3.78 -14.98
C GLY A 148 4.02 -4.65 -13.78
N PRO A 149 2.81 -5.24 -13.76
CA PRO A 149 2.49 -6.37 -12.88
C PRO A 149 3.34 -7.58 -13.22
#